data_AF-A0A8A3S3E0-F1
#
_entry.id   AF-A0A8A3S3E0-F1
#
_cell.length_a   1.000
_cell.length_b   1.000
_cell.length_c   1.000
_cell.angle_alpha   90.00
_cell.angle_beta   90.00
_cell.angle_gamma   90.00
#
_symmetry.space_group_name_H-M   'P 1'
#
loop_
_entity.id
_entity.type
_entity.pdbx_description
1 polymer ?
#
loop_
_entity_poly.entity_id
_entity_poly.type
_entity_poly.pdbx_seq_one_letter_code
_entity_poly.pdbx_strand_id
1 'polypeptide(L)'
;MKIPYILLPLLICMALFAAGCAEEIPSAQAGESSQGGGTTGPEETPGTVMDSNHVAEVTPYPTETTPTLRPSAHTMPEQPIKQEYPIVLHEELNKSSLSKAWSIDVPCPPMIVEAEVTPEIESRKVLVTHGTQEKWETVTRPSDRSRLTLIVRDENGNIVTEDGFGGLYSTVREKELRVLGPGKYLLEMHGSCVDVNLTVRVGQIEESV
;
A
#
# COMPACT_ATOMS: atom_id res chain seq x y z
N MET A 1 -5.49 -46.98 -40.42
CA MET A 1 -6.27 -45.72 -40.46
C MET A 1 -6.88 -45.46 -39.09
N LYS A 2 -6.36 -44.45 -38.37
CA LYS A 2 -6.92 -43.86 -37.14
C LYS A 2 -6.42 -42.41 -37.10
N ILE A 3 -7.17 -41.50 -37.71
CA ILE A 3 -6.94 -40.05 -37.63
C ILE A 3 -8.27 -39.42 -37.16
N PRO A 4 -8.49 -39.26 -35.84
CA PRO A 4 -9.47 -38.27 -35.39
C PRO A 4 -9.03 -37.48 -34.14
N TYR A 5 -7.74 -37.18 -33.97
CA TYR A 5 -7.25 -36.36 -32.83
C TYR A 5 -6.62 -35.03 -33.22
N ILE A 6 -6.46 -34.74 -34.52
CA ILE A 6 -5.85 -33.48 -35.00
C ILE A 6 -6.91 -32.44 -35.39
N LEU A 7 -8.16 -32.85 -35.64
CA LEU A 7 -9.25 -31.92 -35.99
C LEU A 7 -9.80 -31.14 -34.79
N LEU A 8 -9.73 -31.71 -33.58
CA LEU A 8 -10.24 -31.07 -32.36
C LEU A 8 -9.43 -29.82 -31.94
N PRO A 9 -8.08 -29.83 -31.90
CA PRO A 9 -7.33 -28.62 -31.54
C PRO A 9 -7.42 -27.52 -32.61
N LEU A 10 -7.54 -27.88 -33.89
CA LEU A 10 -7.68 -26.91 -34.98
C LEU A 10 -8.98 -26.11 -34.88
N LEU A 11 -10.07 -26.74 -34.43
CA LEU A 11 -11.38 -26.10 -34.25
C LEU A 11 -11.41 -25.17 -33.02
N ILE A 12 -10.64 -25.50 -31.97
CA ILE A 12 -10.49 -24.65 -30.78
C ILE A 12 -9.63 -23.42 -31.08
N CYS A 13 -8.57 -23.55 -31.88
CA CYS A 13 -7.73 -22.41 -32.27
C CYS A 13 -8.47 -21.38 -33.14
N MET A 14 -9.44 -21.79 -33.96
CA MET A 14 -10.23 -20.87 -34.79
C MET A 14 -11.24 -20.04 -33.98
N ALA A 15 -11.66 -20.48 -32.79
CA ALA A 15 -12.63 -19.75 -31.96
C ALA A 15 -12.00 -18.57 -31.18
N LEU A 16 -10.68 -18.54 -31.03
CA LEU A 16 -9.97 -17.52 -30.23
C LEU A 16 -9.63 -16.23 -31.01
N PHE A 17 -9.87 -16.18 -32.33
CA PHE A 17 -9.54 -15.02 -33.17
C PHE A 17 -10.71 -14.03 -33.42
N ALA A 18 -11.85 -14.20 -32.75
CA ALA A 18 -13.07 -13.40 -32.99
C ALA A 18 -13.42 -12.38 -31.89
N ALA A 19 -12.49 -12.04 -30.99
CA ALA A 19 -12.65 -10.90 -30.08
C ALA A 19 -11.80 -9.72 -30.57
N GLY A 20 -12.15 -9.22 -31.76
CA GLY A 20 -11.63 -7.96 -32.29
C GLY A 20 -12.25 -6.77 -31.55
N CYS A 21 -11.41 -5.76 -31.31
CA CYS A 21 -11.69 -4.51 -30.62
C CYS A 21 -12.99 -3.83 -31.10
N ALA A 22 -13.84 -3.42 -30.15
CA ALA A 22 -14.84 -2.40 -30.37
C ALA A 22 -14.53 -1.23 -29.42
N GLU A 23 -13.99 -0.17 -30.00
CA GLU A 23 -13.79 1.13 -29.38
C GLU A 23 -15.11 1.89 -29.48
N GLU A 24 -15.72 2.22 -28.35
CA GLU A 24 -16.94 3.04 -28.28
C GLU A 24 -16.61 4.33 -27.54
N ILE A 25 -16.47 5.42 -28.31
CA ILE A 25 -16.54 6.79 -27.82
C ILE A 25 -17.99 7.25 -28.01
N PRO A 26 -18.72 7.67 -26.97
CA PRO A 26 -19.88 8.52 -27.15
C PRO A 26 -19.43 9.98 -27.12
N SER A 27 -19.52 10.62 -28.28
CA SER A 27 -19.45 12.06 -28.47
C SER A 27 -20.44 12.82 -27.57
N ALA A 28 -19.97 14.02 -27.22
CA ALA A 28 -20.69 15.14 -26.65
C ALA A 28 -22.17 15.29 -27.08
N GLN A 29 -23.02 15.58 -26.09
CA GLN A 29 -24.12 16.52 -26.28
C GLN A 29 -24.06 17.62 -25.21
N ALA A 30 -24.00 18.85 -25.70
CA ALA A 30 -24.24 20.08 -24.97
C ALA A 30 -25.72 20.21 -24.61
N GLY A 31 -26.01 20.83 -23.46
CA GLY A 31 -27.36 21.18 -23.04
C GLY A 31 -27.37 21.96 -21.72
N GLU A 32 -27.59 23.26 -21.83
CA GLU A 32 -27.58 24.34 -20.85
C GLU A 32 -28.33 24.19 -19.51
N SER A 33 -27.77 24.90 -18.51
CA SER A 33 -28.42 25.82 -17.55
C SER A 33 -29.41 25.27 -16.50
N SER A 34 -28.98 25.32 -15.23
CA SER A 34 -29.71 26.11 -14.23
C SER A 34 -28.86 26.48 -13.00
N GLN A 35 -29.06 27.73 -12.61
CA GLN A 35 -28.45 28.52 -11.56
C GLN A 35 -29.06 28.18 -10.18
N GLY A 36 -28.23 28.10 -9.15
CA GLY A 36 -28.68 27.99 -7.76
C GLY A 36 -27.51 28.12 -6.78
N GLY A 37 -27.40 29.28 -6.12
CA GLY A 37 -26.30 29.61 -5.22
C GLY A 37 -26.38 28.94 -3.85
N GLY A 38 -25.22 28.82 -3.22
CA GLY A 38 -25.05 28.43 -1.83
C GLY A 38 -23.57 28.50 -1.45
N THR A 39 -23.19 29.57 -0.75
CA THR A 39 -21.89 29.67 -0.09
C THR A 39 -21.90 28.73 1.11
N THR A 40 -21.00 27.75 1.13
CA THR A 40 -20.52 27.08 2.34
C THR A 40 -19.05 26.78 2.12
N GLY A 41 -18.20 27.29 3.00
CA GLY A 41 -16.74 27.11 2.94
C GLY A 41 -16.34 25.64 3.05
N PRO A 42 -15.09 25.29 2.69
CA PRO A 42 -14.63 23.93 2.85
C PRO A 42 -14.57 23.57 4.34
N GLU A 43 -15.43 22.62 4.72
CA GLU A 43 -15.30 21.81 5.92
C GLU A 43 -14.17 20.81 5.66
N GLU A 44 -13.10 20.84 6.46
CA GLU A 44 -11.99 19.89 6.39
C GLU A 44 -12.47 18.49 6.76
N THR A 45 -12.80 17.71 5.75
CA THR A 45 -12.82 16.24 5.83
C THR A 45 -11.37 15.77 6.01
N PRO A 46 -11.04 14.75 6.83
CA PRO A 46 -9.72 14.13 6.78
C PRO A 46 -9.51 13.57 5.37
N GLY A 47 -8.85 14.36 4.54
CA GLY A 47 -8.64 14.07 3.13
C GLY A 47 -7.34 13.31 2.98
N THR A 48 -7.34 12.31 2.10
CA THR A 48 -6.11 11.79 1.51
C THR A 48 -5.19 12.94 1.13
N VAL A 49 -3.95 12.92 1.64
CA VAL A 49 -2.92 13.92 1.31
C VAL A 49 -1.91 13.25 0.40
N MET A 50 -1.72 13.81 -0.79
CA MET A 50 -0.67 13.39 -1.70
C MET A 50 0.03 14.64 -2.25
N ASP A 51 1.29 14.81 -1.90
CA ASP A 51 2.11 15.88 -2.47
C ASP A 51 2.67 15.42 -3.82
N SER A 52 2.03 15.86 -4.90
CA SER A 52 2.40 15.48 -6.28
C SER A 52 3.82 15.88 -6.69
N ASN A 53 4.50 16.78 -5.96
CA ASN A 53 5.91 17.12 -6.24
C ASN A 53 6.87 16.03 -5.74
N HIS A 54 6.41 15.19 -4.81
CA HIS A 54 7.21 14.15 -4.16
C HIS A 54 6.67 12.76 -4.37
N VAL A 55 5.37 12.60 -4.66
CA VAL A 55 4.69 11.31 -4.67
C VAL A 55 3.84 11.15 -5.94
N ALA A 56 3.96 9.98 -6.57
CA ALA A 56 3.08 9.55 -7.65
C ALA A 56 2.58 8.14 -7.38
N GLU A 57 1.28 7.89 -7.53
CA GLU A 57 0.73 6.53 -7.48
C GLU A 57 1.17 5.73 -8.71
N VAL A 58 1.56 4.48 -8.50
CA VAL A 58 2.12 3.59 -9.53
C VAL A 58 1.64 2.16 -9.34
N THR A 59 1.90 1.31 -10.33
CA THR A 59 1.61 -0.13 -10.22
C THR A 59 2.70 -0.82 -9.39
N PRO A 60 2.34 -1.74 -8.46
CA PRO A 60 3.32 -2.56 -7.74
C PRO A 60 4.22 -3.38 -8.66
N TYR A 61 5.43 -3.66 -8.20
CA TYR A 61 6.43 -4.50 -8.86
C TYR A 61 6.00 -5.99 -8.79
N PRO A 62 6.23 -6.80 -9.84
CA PRO A 62 5.92 -8.23 -9.81
C PRO A 62 6.67 -8.95 -8.67
N THR A 63 5.95 -9.77 -7.90
CA THR A 63 6.49 -10.49 -6.73
C THR A 63 7.46 -11.58 -7.16
N GLU A 64 8.75 -11.26 -7.25
CA GLU A 64 9.83 -12.25 -7.25
C GLU A 64 10.68 -12.08 -5.98
N THR A 65 10.63 -13.09 -5.10
CA THR A 65 11.45 -13.19 -3.89
C THR A 65 12.90 -13.50 -4.28
N THR A 66 13.73 -12.46 -4.39
CA THR A 66 15.19 -12.59 -4.42
C THR A 66 15.75 -11.92 -3.16
N PRO A 67 16.57 -12.61 -2.36
CA PRO A 67 17.23 -11.97 -1.21
C PRO A 67 18.39 -11.11 -1.73
N THR A 68 18.33 -9.79 -1.51
CA THR A 68 19.42 -8.88 -1.89
C THR A 68 20.02 -8.17 -0.68
N LEU A 69 21.34 -7.98 -0.76
CA LEU A 69 22.25 -7.48 0.25
C LEU A 69 21.93 -6.06 0.74
N ARG A 70 22.10 -5.87 2.05
CA ARG A 70 21.96 -4.60 2.76
C ARG A 70 22.99 -3.58 2.25
N PRO A 71 22.60 -2.34 1.88
CA PRO A 71 23.55 -1.29 1.53
C PRO A 71 24.42 -0.89 2.73
N SER A 72 25.69 -0.55 2.48
CA SER A 72 26.59 -0.01 3.51
C SER A 72 26.23 1.44 3.86
N ALA A 73 26.32 1.76 5.15
CA ALA A 73 26.04 3.09 5.68
C ALA A 73 27.00 4.15 5.11
N HIS A 74 26.45 5.28 4.67
CA HIS A 74 27.23 6.47 4.30
C HIS A 74 27.12 7.56 5.37
N THR A 75 28.21 8.32 5.49
CA THR A 75 28.49 9.33 6.51
C THR A 75 27.54 10.52 6.44
N MET A 76 27.05 10.91 7.62
CA MET A 76 26.14 12.03 7.88
C MET A 76 26.83 13.40 7.62
N PRO A 77 26.17 14.37 6.94
CA PRO A 77 26.72 15.71 6.76
C PRO A 77 26.75 16.52 8.07
N GLU A 78 27.79 17.36 8.20
CA GLU A 78 28.22 18.06 9.42
C GLU A 78 27.67 19.50 9.51
N GLN A 79 26.35 19.69 9.45
CA GLN A 79 25.74 21.00 9.74
C GLN A 79 24.30 20.86 10.25
N PRO A 80 23.89 21.63 11.29
CA PRO A 80 22.53 21.59 11.80
C PRO A 80 21.63 22.42 10.87
N ILE A 81 21.22 21.81 9.76
CA ILE A 81 20.08 22.29 8.98
C ILE A 81 18.83 21.99 9.82
N LYS A 82 17.92 22.96 9.97
CA LYS A 82 16.61 22.72 10.58
C LYS A 82 15.85 21.75 9.65
N GLN A 83 15.97 20.45 9.92
CA GLN A 83 15.32 19.42 9.12
C GLN A 83 13.83 19.40 9.47
N GLU A 84 13.00 19.82 8.53
CA GLU A 84 11.57 19.59 8.59
C GLU A 84 11.24 18.28 7.86
N TYR A 85 10.25 17.56 8.40
CA TYR A 85 9.78 16.27 7.88
C TYR A 85 8.29 16.38 7.52
N PRO A 86 7.95 17.15 6.46
CA PRO A 86 6.58 17.27 6.01
C PRO A 86 6.01 15.90 5.61
N ILE A 87 4.71 15.76 5.80
CA ILE A 87 3.95 14.60 5.33
C ILE A 87 3.76 14.77 3.83
N VAL A 88 4.29 13.84 3.05
CA VAL A 88 4.17 13.83 1.58
C VAL A 88 3.10 12.85 1.10
N LEU A 89 2.75 11.87 1.93
CA LEU A 89 1.66 10.93 1.67
C LEU A 89 0.92 10.63 2.98
N HIS A 90 -0.41 10.69 2.94
CA HIS A 90 -1.31 10.20 3.97
C HIS A 90 -2.48 9.46 3.35
N GLU A 91 -2.68 8.20 3.73
CA GLU A 91 -3.69 7.31 3.15
C GLU A 91 -4.36 6.47 4.23
N GLU A 92 -5.70 6.45 4.21
CA GLU A 92 -6.51 5.54 5.01
C GLU A 92 -7.09 4.44 4.12
N LEU A 93 -6.75 3.20 4.45
CA LEU A 93 -7.00 2.03 3.61
C LEU A 93 -7.79 1.01 4.41
N ASN A 94 -8.95 0.60 3.87
CA ASN A 94 -9.87 -0.27 4.59
C ASN A 94 -9.72 -1.74 4.17
N LYS A 95 -10.23 -2.67 4.99
CA LYS A 95 -10.16 -4.16 4.93
C LYS A 95 -10.33 -4.90 3.58
N SER A 96 -10.60 -4.23 2.45
CA SER A 96 -10.53 -4.87 1.13
C SER A 96 -9.10 -5.35 0.86
N SER A 97 -8.91 -6.22 -0.14
CA SER A 97 -7.57 -6.60 -0.58
C SER A 97 -6.80 -5.34 -0.99
N LEU A 98 -5.80 -4.96 -0.20
CA LEU A 98 -4.98 -3.77 -0.40
C LEU A 98 -3.80 -4.16 -1.27
N SER A 99 -3.66 -3.51 -2.41
CA SER A 99 -2.46 -3.59 -3.24
C SER A 99 -2.25 -2.22 -3.86
N LYS A 100 -1.43 -1.39 -3.20
CA LYS A 100 -1.11 -0.04 -3.65
C LYS A 100 0.40 0.15 -3.74
N ALA A 101 0.84 1.05 -4.60
CA ALA A 101 2.23 1.45 -4.66
C ALA A 101 2.37 2.93 -5.01
N TRP A 102 3.44 3.54 -4.49
CA TRP A 102 3.77 4.93 -4.69
C TRP A 102 5.24 5.09 -5.03
N SER A 103 5.54 5.86 -6.07
CA SER A 103 6.87 6.37 -6.36
C SER A 103 7.10 7.61 -5.51
N ILE A 104 8.18 7.64 -4.74
CA ILE A 104 8.50 8.72 -3.80
C ILE A 104 9.91 9.25 -4.08
N ASP A 105 10.00 10.54 -4.38
CA ASP A 105 11.28 11.23 -4.57
C ASP A 105 11.76 11.82 -3.23
N VAL A 106 12.92 11.34 -2.76
CA VAL A 106 13.54 11.69 -1.48
C VAL A 106 14.79 12.54 -1.74
N PRO A 107 14.65 13.87 -1.85
CA PRO A 107 15.80 14.75 -2.11
C PRO A 107 16.73 14.83 -0.90
N CYS A 108 16.16 14.80 0.32
CA CYS A 108 16.92 14.87 1.56
C CYS A 108 16.47 13.74 2.50
N PRO A 109 17.39 12.89 2.97
CA PRO A 109 17.05 11.84 3.91
C PRO A 109 16.80 12.40 5.32
N PRO A 110 16.14 11.62 6.21
CA PRO A 110 15.48 10.33 5.93
C PRO A 110 14.09 10.45 5.29
N MET A 111 13.68 9.38 4.62
CA MET A 111 12.27 9.05 4.43
C MET A 111 11.80 8.15 5.58
N ILE A 112 10.65 8.47 6.16
CA ILE A 112 10.03 7.74 7.26
C ILE A 112 8.63 7.31 6.79
N VAL A 113 8.37 6.01 6.80
CA VAL A 113 7.07 5.43 6.47
C VAL A 113 6.48 4.84 7.74
N GLU A 114 5.35 5.36 8.17
CA GLU A 114 4.63 4.96 9.38
C GLU A 114 3.30 4.34 8.97
N ALA A 115 2.98 3.16 9.52
CA ALA A 115 1.70 2.52 9.30
C ALA A 115 1.09 2.03 10.62
N GLU A 116 -0.12 2.48 10.91
CA GLU A 116 -0.93 1.97 12.02
C GLU A 116 -1.90 0.90 11.51
N VAL A 117 -1.79 -0.32 12.04
CA VAL A 117 -2.54 -1.48 11.58
C VAL A 117 -3.67 -1.84 12.54
N THR A 118 -4.90 -1.85 12.03
CA THR A 118 -6.07 -2.37 12.74
C THR A 118 -6.51 -3.70 12.11
N PRO A 119 -6.11 -4.85 12.69
CA PRO A 119 -6.49 -6.15 12.14
C PRO A 119 -7.95 -6.49 12.42
N GLU A 120 -8.53 -7.31 11.54
CA GLU A 120 -9.79 -8.01 11.84
C GLU A 120 -9.64 -8.87 13.10
N ILE A 121 -10.65 -8.85 13.98
CA ILE A 121 -10.65 -9.59 15.23
C ILE A 121 -11.60 -10.77 15.13
N GLU A 122 -11.11 -11.96 15.46
CA GLU A 122 -11.90 -13.17 15.61
C GLU A 122 -12.17 -13.47 17.07
N SER A 123 -13.39 -13.93 17.36
CA SER A 123 -13.83 -14.31 18.70
C SER A 123 -14.23 -15.78 18.72
N ARG A 124 -13.77 -16.54 19.72
CA ARG A 124 -14.23 -17.91 19.97
C ARG A 124 -14.57 -18.12 21.43
N LYS A 125 -15.57 -18.96 21.70
CA LYS A 125 -15.88 -19.43 23.05
C LYS A 125 -14.99 -20.61 23.39
N VAL A 126 -14.32 -20.52 24.53
CA VAL A 126 -13.50 -21.59 25.10
C VAL A 126 -14.04 -21.95 26.47
N LEU A 127 -14.01 -23.23 26.79
CA LEU A 127 -14.31 -23.69 28.14
C LEU A 127 -13.02 -23.58 28.96
N VAL A 128 -13.03 -22.75 29.99
CA VAL A 128 -11.90 -22.56 30.91
C VAL A 128 -12.25 -23.22 32.23
N THR A 129 -11.34 -24.05 32.72
CA THR A 129 -11.48 -24.74 34.01
C THR A 129 -10.68 -23.99 35.06
N HIS A 130 -11.37 -23.45 36.06
CA HIS A 130 -10.77 -22.81 37.23
C HIS A 130 -10.98 -23.71 38.44
N GLY A 131 -9.99 -24.56 38.75
CA GLY A 131 -10.12 -25.58 39.80
C GLY A 131 -11.15 -26.66 39.41
N THR A 132 -12.27 -26.75 40.15
CA THR A 132 -13.37 -27.69 39.88
C THR A 132 -14.56 -27.07 39.13
N GLN A 133 -14.49 -25.79 38.77
CA GLN A 133 -15.55 -25.09 38.05
C GLN A 133 -15.17 -24.89 36.59
N GLU A 134 -16.12 -25.13 35.69
CA GLU A 134 -15.99 -24.85 34.26
C GLU A 134 -16.82 -23.62 33.89
N LYS A 135 -16.22 -22.73 33.10
CA LYS A 135 -16.89 -21.51 32.62
C LYS A 135 -16.58 -21.28 31.16
N TRP A 136 -17.60 -20.94 30.37
CA TRP A 136 -17.41 -20.47 29.01
C TRP A 136 -16.88 -19.03 29.03
N GLU A 137 -15.73 -18.82 28.42
CA GLU A 137 -15.11 -17.50 28.24
C GLU A 137 -14.98 -17.19 26.75
N THR A 138 -15.17 -15.92 26.37
CA THR A 138 -14.92 -15.45 25.01
C THR A 138 -13.48 -14.96 24.92
N VAL A 139 -12.70 -15.58 24.05
CA VAL A 139 -11.32 -15.16 23.74
C VAL A 139 -11.33 -14.49 22.37
N THR A 140 -10.76 -13.29 22.31
CA THR A 140 -10.58 -12.51 21.08
C THR A 140 -9.12 -12.48 20.68
N ARG A 141 -8.85 -12.51 19.37
CA ARG A 141 -7.50 -12.45 18.80
C ARG A 141 -7.55 -11.85 17.40
N PRO A 142 -6.46 -11.27 16.88
CA PRO A 142 -6.36 -10.94 15.47
C PRO A 142 -6.66 -12.17 14.60
N SER A 143 -7.34 -11.97 13.48
CA SER A 143 -7.58 -13.03 12.50
C SER A 143 -6.24 -13.56 11.99
N ASP A 144 -6.19 -14.86 11.70
CA ASP A 144 -5.03 -15.47 11.04
C ASP A 144 -4.87 -14.97 9.59
N ARG A 145 -5.94 -14.46 8.99
CA ARG A 145 -6.00 -13.85 7.66
C ARG A 145 -5.53 -12.40 7.62
N SER A 146 -5.45 -11.73 8.76
CA SER A 146 -4.93 -10.36 8.83
C SER A 146 -3.45 -10.34 8.46
N ARG A 147 -3.13 -9.67 7.35
CA ARG A 147 -1.77 -9.52 6.84
C ARG A 147 -1.56 -8.12 6.30
N LEU A 148 -0.37 -7.57 6.54
CA LEU A 148 0.16 -6.38 5.89
C LEU A 148 1.63 -6.64 5.57
N THR A 149 2.07 -6.18 4.40
CA THR A 149 3.46 -6.16 3.98
C THR A 149 3.73 -4.79 3.36
N LEU A 150 4.75 -4.10 3.85
CA LEU A 150 5.26 -2.83 3.36
C LEU A 150 6.67 -3.07 2.85
N ILE A 151 6.93 -2.72 1.60
CA ILE A 151 8.22 -2.91 0.94
C ILE A 151 8.65 -1.56 0.38
N VAL A 152 9.90 -1.19 0.62
CA VAL A 152 10.51 -0.05 -0.07
C VAL A 152 11.62 -0.56 -0.98
N ARG A 153 11.55 -0.22 -2.26
CA ARG A 153 12.58 -0.53 -3.26
C ARG A 153 13.30 0.70 -3.76
N ASP A 154 14.56 0.54 -4.14
CA ASP A 154 15.33 1.54 -4.87
C ASP A 154 14.95 1.59 -6.36
N GLU A 155 15.54 2.53 -7.11
CA GLU A 155 15.36 2.69 -8.55
C GLU A 155 15.73 1.45 -9.38
N ASN A 156 16.57 0.57 -8.85
CA ASN A 156 17.00 -0.67 -9.49
C ASN A 156 16.06 -1.85 -9.15
N GLY A 157 15.05 -1.62 -8.32
CA GLY A 157 14.11 -2.64 -7.86
C GLY A 157 14.61 -3.47 -6.68
N ASN A 158 15.75 -3.14 -6.07
CA ASN A 158 16.24 -3.84 -4.89
C ASN A 158 15.43 -3.44 -3.66
N ILE A 159 15.10 -4.41 -2.80
CA ILE A 159 14.45 -4.13 -1.52
C ILE A 159 15.46 -3.45 -0.59
N VAL A 160 15.15 -2.21 -0.21
CA VAL A 160 15.93 -1.41 0.73
C VAL A 160 15.54 -1.75 2.16
N THR A 161 14.22 -1.85 2.41
CA THR A 161 13.66 -2.23 3.71
C THR A 161 12.26 -2.80 3.55
N GLU A 162 11.87 -3.68 4.47
CA GLU A 162 10.57 -4.36 4.49
C GLU A 162 10.14 -4.58 5.95
N ASP A 163 8.85 -4.40 6.23
CA ASP A 163 8.20 -4.77 7.49
C ASP A 163 6.71 -5.03 7.22
N GLY A 164 5.98 -5.52 8.20
CA GLY A 164 4.57 -5.83 8.04
C GLY A 164 3.91 -6.36 9.30
N PHE A 165 2.64 -6.72 9.16
CA PHE A 165 1.81 -7.30 10.22
C PHE A 165 1.42 -8.73 9.88
N GLY A 166 1.80 -9.67 10.75
CA GLY A 166 1.64 -11.12 10.56
C GLY A 166 0.43 -11.75 11.25
N GLY A 167 -0.65 -11.01 11.52
CA GLY A 167 -1.85 -11.57 12.15
C GLY A 167 -1.58 -12.09 13.57
N LEU A 168 -1.88 -13.37 13.80
CA LEU A 168 -1.63 -14.06 15.08
C LEU A 168 -0.17 -14.01 15.57
N TYR A 169 0.77 -13.77 14.66
CA TYR A 169 2.20 -13.76 14.96
C TYR A 169 2.78 -12.34 15.16
N SER A 170 1.95 -11.30 15.05
CA SER A 170 2.37 -9.91 15.26
C SER A 170 1.49 -9.23 16.31
N THR A 171 2.10 -8.75 17.38
CA THR A 171 1.41 -7.97 18.42
C THR A 171 1.58 -6.46 18.23
N VAL A 172 2.68 -6.05 17.58
CA VAL A 172 2.97 -4.64 17.30
C VAL A 172 2.16 -4.20 16.08
N ARG A 173 1.31 -3.20 16.29
CA ARG A 173 0.40 -2.63 15.28
C ARG A 173 0.96 -1.41 14.58
N GLU A 174 1.87 -0.71 15.23
CA GLU A 174 2.62 0.40 14.66
C GLU A 174 3.83 -0.15 13.90
N LYS A 175 3.99 0.27 12.66
CA LYS A 175 5.07 -0.14 11.76
C LYS A 175 5.81 1.09 11.30
N GLU A 176 7.13 1.04 11.32
CA GLU A 176 7.97 2.16 10.92
C GLU A 176 9.11 1.63 10.04
N LEU A 177 9.23 2.17 8.83
CA LEU A 177 10.35 1.93 7.93
C LEU A 177 11.13 3.23 7.74
N ARG A 178 12.45 3.15 7.77
CA ARG A 178 13.34 4.30 7.54
C ARG A 178 14.27 4.04 6.37
N VAL A 179 14.37 5.02 5.48
CA VAL A 179 15.35 5.05 4.40
C VAL A 179 16.25 6.26 4.60
N LEU A 180 17.56 6.00 4.71
CA LEU A 180 18.54 7.00 5.11
C LEU A 180 19.31 7.61 3.94
N GLY A 181 19.09 7.13 2.72
CA GLY A 181 19.72 7.66 1.51
C GLY A 181 18.77 8.55 0.72
N PRO A 182 19.26 9.61 0.07
CA PRO A 182 18.48 10.31 -0.95
C PRO A 182 18.27 9.40 -2.17
N GLY A 183 17.23 9.66 -2.96
CA GLY A 183 16.96 8.92 -4.19
C GLY A 183 15.48 8.79 -4.49
N LYS A 184 15.18 8.02 -5.54
CA LYS A 184 13.83 7.66 -5.93
C LYS A 184 13.50 6.27 -5.43
N TYR A 185 12.40 6.14 -4.70
CA TYR A 185 11.98 4.89 -4.08
C TYR A 185 10.58 4.49 -4.51
N LEU A 186 10.33 3.19 -4.54
CA LEU A 186 9.01 2.60 -4.71
C LEU A 186 8.54 2.06 -3.36
N LEU A 187 7.49 2.65 -2.79
CA LEU A 187 6.79 2.12 -1.63
C LEU A 187 5.64 1.23 -2.11
N GLU A 188 5.66 -0.04 -1.72
CA GLU A 188 4.60 -1.00 -2.02
C GLU A 188 3.90 -1.42 -0.74
N MET A 189 2.58 -1.55 -0.81
CA MET A 189 1.76 -2.03 0.28
C MET A 189 0.83 -3.14 -0.21
N HIS A 190 0.91 -4.29 0.47
CA HIS A 190 0.03 -5.42 0.27
C HIS A 190 -0.66 -5.79 1.58
N GLY A 191 -1.97 -5.96 1.56
CA GLY A 191 -2.72 -6.27 2.77
C GLY A 191 -4.01 -7.03 2.53
N SER A 192 -4.46 -7.73 3.58
CA SER A 192 -5.74 -8.44 3.63
C SER A 192 -6.28 -8.43 5.04
N CYS A 193 -7.59 -8.21 5.21
CA CYS A 193 -8.27 -8.25 6.51
C CYS A 193 -7.62 -7.31 7.56
N VAL A 194 -7.14 -6.14 7.12
CA VAL A 194 -6.55 -5.09 7.94
C VAL A 194 -7.05 -3.73 7.46
N ASP A 195 -7.31 -2.80 8.38
CA ASP A 195 -7.34 -1.37 8.06
C ASP A 195 -5.93 -0.79 8.34
N VAL A 196 -5.49 0.16 7.52
CA VAL A 196 -4.16 0.76 7.59
C VAL A 196 -4.29 2.28 7.51
N ASN A 197 -3.71 2.99 8.47
CA ASN A 197 -3.43 4.42 8.36
C ASN A 197 -1.94 4.58 8.02
N LEU A 198 -1.65 4.99 6.78
CA LEU A 198 -0.30 5.15 6.25
C LEU A 198 0.08 6.63 6.24
N THR A 199 1.26 6.95 6.75
CA THR A 199 1.86 8.28 6.68
C THR A 199 3.30 8.16 6.19
N VAL A 200 3.68 8.97 5.20
CA VAL A 200 5.07 9.07 4.73
C VAL A 200 5.56 10.49 4.89
N ARG A 201 6.76 10.62 5.47
CA ARG A 201 7.47 11.87 5.65
C ARG A 201 8.81 11.81 4.95
N VAL A 202 9.20 12.92 4.35
CA VAL A 202 10.48 13.06 3.66
C VAL A 202 11.18 14.30 4.18
N GLY A 203 12.49 14.21 4.42
CA GLY A 203 13.28 15.38 4.81
C GLY A 203 13.25 16.44 3.72
N GLN A 204 13.11 17.70 4.13
CA GLN A 204 13.32 18.86 3.26
C GLN A 204 14.40 19.77 3.85
N ILE A 205 15.15 20.42 2.96
CA ILE A 205 16.02 21.55 3.30
C ILE A 205 15.23 22.79 2.93
N GLU A 206 14.85 23.62 3.92
CA GLU A 206 14.45 24.99 3.62
C GLU A 206 15.70 25.73 3.12
N GLU A 207 15.72 26.14 1.86
CA GLU A 207 16.67 27.16 1.41
C GLU A 207 16.28 28.48 2.10
N SER A 208 17.06 28.88 3.11
CA SER A 208 16.92 30.21 3.70
C SER A 208 17.25 31.26 2.62
N VAL A 209 16.20 31.95 2.15
CA VAL A 209 16.29 33.12 1.25
C VAL A 209 16.97 34.29 1.93
#